data_AF-A0AAN7QML3-F1
#
_entry.id   AF-A0AAN7QML3-F1
#
_cell.length_a   1.000
_cell.length_b   1.000
_cell.length_c   1.000
_cell.angle_alpha   90.00
_cell.angle_beta   90.00
_cell.angle_gamma   90.00
#
_symmetry.space_group_name_H-M   'P 1'
#
loop_
_entity.id
_entity.type
_entity.pdbx_description
1 polymer ?
#
loop_
_entity_poly.entity_id
_entity_poly.type
_entity_poly.pdbx_seq_one_letter_code
_entity_poly.pdbx_strand_id
1 'polypeptide(L)'
;MFRDLGGMREVLEELKMEVIVPLYHPELPRTLGVKPMAGLLLHGPPGCGKTKLARAIANETGVPFYQISATEAVSGVSGKIDRAFN
;
A
#
# COMPACT_ATOMS: atom_id res chain seq x y z
N MET A 1 -0.06 -7.23 12.84
CA MET A 1 -0.98 -8.03 12.01
C MET A 1 -2.28 -7.26 11.82
N PHE A 2 -3.13 -7.60 10.86
CA PHE A 2 -4.44 -6.92 10.69
C PHE A 2 -5.30 -6.98 11.96
N ARG A 3 -5.11 -8.00 12.79
CA ARG A 3 -5.79 -8.16 14.10
C ARG A 3 -5.51 -7.03 15.08
N ASP A 4 -4.41 -6.30 14.90
CA ASP A 4 -4.03 -5.17 15.77
C ASP A 4 -4.67 -3.83 15.35
N LEU A 5 -5.46 -3.84 14.27
CA LEU A 5 -6.13 -2.66 13.71
C LEU A 5 -7.62 -2.65 14.10
N GLY A 6 -7.90 -2.08 15.26
CA GLY A 6 -9.27 -1.92 15.76
C GLY A 6 -10.10 -0.94 14.92
N GLY A 7 -11.38 -1.28 14.71
CA GLY A 7 -12.36 -0.37 14.09
C GLY A 7 -12.19 -0.12 12.59
N MET A 8 -11.34 -0.88 11.90
CA MET A 8 -11.02 -0.66 10.47
C MET A 8 -11.53 -1.76 9.54
N ARG A 9 -12.54 -2.53 9.96
CA ARG A 9 -13.00 -3.72 9.22
C ARG A 9 -13.39 -3.41 7.78
N GLU A 10 -14.16 -2.35 7.56
CA GLU A 10 -14.62 -1.96 6.22
C GLU A 10 -13.44 -1.58 5.31
N VAL A 11 -12.51 -0.77 5.84
CA VAL A 11 -11.27 -0.39 5.13
C VAL A 11 -10.43 -1.62 4.79
N LEU A 12 -10.35 -2.61 5.69
CA LEU A 12 -9.61 -3.85 5.44
C LEU A 12 -10.24 -4.72 4.35
N GLU A 13 -11.57 -4.76 4.27
CA GLU A 13 -12.26 -5.49 3.19
C GLU A 13 -12.05 -4.82 1.84
N GLU A 14 -12.15 -3.48 1.77
CA GLU A 14 -11.86 -2.73 0.55
C GLU A 14 -10.40 -2.94 0.09
N LEU A 15 -9.44 -2.83 1.02
CA LEU A 15 -8.03 -3.11 0.77
C LEU A 15 -7.77 -4.53 0.28
N LYS A 16 -8.48 -5.53 0.80
CA LYS A 16 -8.33 -6.92 0.33
C LYS A 16 -8.68 -7.02 -1.14
N MET A 17 -9.82 -6.46 -1.54
CA MET A 17 -10.30 -6.55 -2.92
C MET A 17 -9.47 -5.72 -3.89
N GLU A 18 -9.03 -4.54 -3.46
CA GLU A 18 -8.37 -3.57 -4.33
C GLU A 18 -6.85 -3.73 -4.41
N VAL A 19 -6.22 -4.25 -3.35
CA VAL A 19 -4.76 -4.35 -3.25
C VAL A 19 -4.31 -5.80 -3.17
N ILE A 20 -4.85 -6.56 -2.21
CA ILE A 20 -4.32 -7.91 -1.91
C ILE A 20 -4.68 -8.91 -3.00
N VAL A 21 -5.95 -8.96 -3.41
CA VAL A 21 -6.40 -9.88 -4.46
C VAL A 21 -5.67 -9.63 -5.79
N PRO A 22 -5.56 -8.40 -6.31
CA PRO A 22 -4.81 -8.14 -7.54
C PRO A 22 -3.31 -8.42 -7.43
N LEU A 23 -2.74 -8.34 -6.21
CA LEU A 23 -1.34 -8.67 -5.96
C LEU A 23 -1.06 -10.17 -6.08
N TYR A 24 -1.98 -11.01 -5.60
CA TYR A 24 -1.89 -12.48 -5.75
C TYR A 24 -2.43 -13.00 -7.08
N HIS A 25 -3.33 -12.26 -7.72
CA HIS A 25 -4.03 -12.63 -8.96
C HIS A 25 -3.95 -11.52 -10.02
N PRO A 26 -2.75 -11.21 -10.55
CA PRO A 26 -2.53 -10.12 -11.52
C PRO A 26 -3.24 -10.34 -12.87
N GLU A 27 -3.74 -11.55 -13.14
CA GLU A 27 -4.56 -11.90 -14.29
C GLU A 27 -5.99 -11.36 -14.21
N LEU A 28 -6.53 -11.11 -12.99
CA LEU A 28 -7.92 -10.69 -12.81
C LEU A 28 -8.22 -9.34 -13.47
N PRO A 29 -7.42 -8.27 -13.28
CA PRO A 29 -7.70 -7.00 -13.95
C PRO A 29 -7.75 -7.12 -15.48
N ARG A 30 -6.84 -7.94 -16.04
CA ARG A 30 -6.77 -8.19 -17.49
C ARG A 30 -8.00 -8.93 -18.00
N THR A 31 -8.41 -9.97 -17.29
CA THR A 31 -9.54 -10.83 -17.68
C THR A 31 -10.87 -10.10 -17.56
N LEU A 32 -11.01 -9.24 -16.54
CA LEU A 32 -12.21 -8.43 -16.31
C LEU A 32 -12.23 -7.15 -17.18
N GLY A 33 -11.16 -6.86 -17.92
CA GLY A 33 -11.05 -5.64 -18.72
C GLY A 33 -11.00 -4.36 -17.88
N VAL A 34 -10.62 -4.46 -16.60
CA VAL A 34 -10.51 -3.32 -15.68
C VAL A 34 -9.06 -2.85 -15.58
N LYS A 35 -8.87 -1.54 -15.44
CA LYS A 35 -7.55 -0.96 -15.26
C LYS A 35 -7.03 -1.29 -13.84
N PRO A 36 -5.80 -1.80 -13.68
CA PRO A 36 -5.19 -1.98 -12.37
C PRO A 36 -5.13 -0.67 -11.58
N MET A 37 -5.27 -0.75 -10.25
CA MET A 37 -5.09 0.39 -9.36
C MET A 37 -3.67 0.95 -9.49
N ALA A 38 -3.56 2.25 -9.75
CA ALA A 38 -2.26 2.93 -9.87
C ALA A 38 -1.64 3.31 -8.51
N GLY A 39 -2.46 3.40 -7.47
CA GLY A 39 -2.03 3.72 -6.11
C GLY A 39 -3.22 3.98 -5.19
N LEU A 40 -2.95 3.96 -3.89
CA LEU A 40 -3.95 4.17 -2.83
C LEU A 40 -3.57 5.40 -1.99
N LEU A 41 -4.55 6.27 -1.71
CA LEU A 41 -4.38 7.39 -0.78
C LEU A 41 -5.09 7.11 0.54
N LEU A 42 -4.32 6.92 1.61
CA LEU A 42 -4.86 6.84 2.97
C LEU A 42 -4.94 8.24 3.57
N HIS A 43 -6.15 8.73 3.86
CA HIS A 43 -6.38 10.04 4.47
C HIS A 43 -7.22 9.95 5.75
N GLY A 44 -7.12 10.96 6.61
CA GLY A 44 -7.86 11.04 7.87
C GLY A 44 -7.06 11.72 9.00
N PRO A 45 -7.66 11.96 10.17
CA PRO A 45 -7.01 12.63 11.31
C PRO A 45 -5.70 11.96 11.76
N PRO A 46 -4.78 12.70 12.41
CA PRO A 46 -3.59 12.10 13.01
C PRO A 46 -3.99 11.03 14.04
N GLY A 47 -3.25 9.93 14.11
CA GLY A 47 -3.52 8.84 15.05
C GLY A 47 -4.47 7.74 14.57
N CYS A 48 -5.18 7.89 13.44
CA CYS A 48 -6.08 6.87 12.88
C CYS A 48 -5.36 5.68 12.20
N GLY A 49 -4.13 5.33 12.60
CA GLY A 49 -3.47 4.10 12.18
C GLY A 49 -3.03 3.98 10.71
N LYS A 50 -3.16 4.99 9.86
CA LYS A 50 -2.77 4.97 8.42
C LYS A 50 -1.39 4.35 8.15
N THR A 51 -0.35 4.81 8.86
CA THR A 51 1.02 4.28 8.71
C THR A 51 1.16 2.85 9.22
N LYS A 52 0.43 2.51 10.30
CA LYS A 52 0.40 1.13 10.83
C LYS A 52 -0.29 0.18 9.84
N LEU A 53 -1.36 0.64 9.19
CA LEU A 53 -2.10 -0.10 8.17
C LEU A 53 -1.21 -0.43 6.97
N ALA A 54 -0.47 0.56 6.44
CA ALA A 54 0.46 0.33 5.33
C ALA A 54 1.52 -0.75 5.66
N ARG A 55 2.08 -0.70 6.88
CA ARG A 55 3.03 -1.72 7.36
C ARG A 55 2.37 -3.09 7.57
N ALA A 56 1.14 -3.11 8.07
CA ALA A 56 0.40 -4.34 8.26
C ALA A 56 0.14 -5.03 6.91
N ILE A 57 -0.24 -4.28 5.86
CA ILE A 57 -0.43 -4.84 4.51
C ILE A 57 0.85 -5.55 4.06
N ALA A 58 2.00 -4.87 4.14
CA ALA A 58 3.26 -5.46 3.69
C ALA A 58 3.66 -6.71 4.49
N ASN A 59 3.45 -6.70 5.81
CA ASN A 59 3.73 -7.86 6.66
C ASN A 59 2.82 -9.05 6.32
N GLU A 60 1.54 -8.80 6.04
CA GLU A 60 0.56 -9.86 5.74
C GLU A 60 0.72 -10.41 4.32
N THR A 61 1.15 -9.58 3.36
CA THR A 61 1.38 -10.02 1.97
C THR A 61 2.79 -10.52 1.70
N GLY A 62 3.74 -10.26 2.61
CA GLY A 62 5.14 -10.65 2.47
C GLY A 62 5.91 -9.85 1.41
N VAL A 63 5.38 -8.70 0.98
CA VAL A 63 6.01 -7.87 -0.05
C VAL A 63 7.03 -6.90 0.56
N PRO A 64 8.06 -6.49 -0.20
CA PRO A 64 8.98 -5.43 0.23
C PRO A 64 8.23 -4.13 0.57
N PHE A 65 8.60 -3.50 1.68
CA PHE A 65 8.02 -2.22 2.13
C PHE A 65 9.05 -1.10 2.12
N TYR A 66 8.85 -0.11 1.25
CA TYR A 66 9.70 1.07 1.15
C TYR A 66 8.95 2.28 1.71
N GLN A 67 9.43 2.83 2.82
CA GLN A 67 8.87 4.04 3.41
C GLN A 67 9.69 5.25 2.97
N ILE A 68 9.04 6.19 2.27
CA ILE A 68 9.65 7.45 1.82
C ILE A 68 8.80 8.59 2.37
N SER A 69 9.41 9.51 3.11
CA SER A 69 8.73 10.76 3.50
C SER A 69 8.70 11.76 2.35
N ALA A 70 7.66 12.59 2.31
CA ALA A 70 7.58 13.65 1.31
C ALA A 70 8.82 14.56 1.34
N THR A 71 9.32 14.89 2.53
CA THR A 71 10.55 15.68 2.68
C THR A 71 11.76 15.02 2.04
N GLU A 72 11.96 13.71 2.20
CA GLU A 72 13.05 12.96 1.54
C GLU A 72 12.90 12.96 0.00
N ALA A 73 11.66 12.90 -0.49
CA ALA A 73 11.39 12.95 -1.92
C ALA A 73 11.72 14.32 -2.53
N VAL A 74 11.41 15.42 -1.83
CA VAL A 74 11.65 16.79 -2.36
C VAL A 74 13.07 17.29 -2.07
N SER A 75 13.74 16.82 -1.00
CA SER A 75 15.05 17.32 -0.56
C SER A 75 16.25 16.79 -1.36
N GLY A 76 16.03 16.03 -2.44
CA GLY A 76 17.09 15.66 -3.36
C GLY A 76 17.96 14.48 -2.87
N VAL A 77 17.44 13.27 -3.01
CA VAL A 77 18.27 12.07 -3.26
C VAL A 77 17.83 11.42 -4.57
N SER A 78 17.59 12.25 -5.59
CA SER A 78 17.20 11.78 -6.93
C SER A 78 18.14 10.69 -7.46
N GLY A 79 19.44 10.73 -7.12
CA GLY A 79 20.41 9.72 -7.56
C GLY A 79 20.52 8.39 -6.76
N LYS A 80 19.86 8.24 -5.60
CA LYS A 80 19.77 6.93 -4.89
C LYS A 80 18.41 6.26 -5.03
N ILE A 81 17.33 7.04 -5.12
CA ILE A 81 15.98 6.51 -5.28
C ILE A 81 15.91 5.69 -6.58
N ASP A 82 16.39 6.23 -7.70
CA ASP A 82 16.44 5.52 -8.99
C ASP A 82 17.30 4.24 -8.99
N ARG A 83 18.31 4.14 -8.12
CA ARG A 83 19.15 2.94 -7.99
C ARG A 83 18.58 1.86 -7.07
N ALA A 84 17.57 2.18 -6.27
CA ALA A 84 16.94 1.21 -5.36
C ALA A 84 15.79 0.42 -6.03
N PHE A 85 15.29 0.90 -7.18
CA PHE A 85 14.17 0.31 -7.93
C PHE A 85 14.61 -0.39 -9.22
N ASN A 86 15.91 -0.68 -9.38
CA ASN A 86 16.50 -1.34 -10.55
C ASN A 86 17.11 -2.69 -10.15
#